data_AF-A0A085ZH46-F1
#
_entry.id   AF-A0A085ZH46-F1
#
_cell.length_a   1.000
_cell.length_b   1.000
_cell.length_c   1.000
_cell.angle_alpha   90.00
_cell.angle_beta   90.00
_cell.angle_gamma   90.00
#
_symmetry.space_group_name_H-M   'P 1'
#
loop_
_entity.id
_entity.type
_entity.pdbx_description
1 polymer ?
#
loop_
_entity_poly.entity_id
_entity_poly.type
_entity_poly.pdbx_seq_one_letter_code
_entity_poly.pdbx_strand_id
1 'polypeptide(L)'
;MKNLVTSFIVFFFIPVCGQNPVNDTLKRYYQDSLMINKNFKDGTVLNKLTIKVINPCNAEKERFDGAVTIISAVVENKNYSDSIVYHYPYAQSGLINLKTNNISVYTVNKHQAVLIPFTYCGNWDNDAKVSYIILYNRKNYLYHIKYYCGEDGKCKLNDNLNITLKDLPSALRLKVSKDLETKYKNSNDFY
;
A
#
# COMPACT_ATOMS: atom_id res chain seq x y z
N MET A 1 20.63 -60.63 -21.51
CA MET A 1 19.56 -59.67 -21.86
C MET A 1 19.42 -58.70 -20.71
N LYS A 2 19.62 -57.40 -20.94
CA LYS A 2 19.66 -56.35 -19.91
C LYS A 2 18.25 -55.80 -19.72
N ASN A 3 17.67 -55.91 -18.52
CA ASN A 3 16.43 -55.24 -18.18
C ASN A 3 16.74 -53.88 -17.55
N LEU A 4 16.44 -52.82 -18.29
CA LEU A 4 16.42 -51.44 -17.79
C LEU A 4 15.20 -51.28 -16.89
N VAL A 5 15.39 -51.02 -15.60
CA VAL A 5 14.32 -50.61 -14.70
C VAL A 5 14.23 -49.08 -14.77
N THR A 6 13.25 -48.59 -15.51
CA THR A 6 12.96 -47.16 -15.65
C THR A 6 12.19 -46.70 -14.42
N SER A 7 12.87 -46.00 -13.50
CA SER A 7 12.26 -45.39 -12.32
C SER A 7 11.39 -44.20 -12.74
N PHE A 8 10.07 -44.34 -12.64
CA PHE A 8 9.12 -43.24 -12.83
C PHE A 8 9.02 -42.45 -11.53
N ILE A 9 9.70 -41.30 -11.48
CA ILE A 9 9.49 -40.30 -10.43
C ILE A 9 8.17 -39.58 -10.73
N VAL A 10 7.14 -39.90 -9.96
CA VAL A 10 5.85 -39.20 -9.98
C VAL A 10 6.04 -37.85 -9.30
N PHE A 11 6.20 -36.79 -10.08
CA PHE A 11 6.08 -35.42 -9.58
C PHE A 11 4.60 -35.13 -9.34
N PHE A 12 4.16 -35.21 -8.08
CA PHE A 12 2.91 -34.61 -7.65
C PHE A 12 3.07 -33.09 -7.75
N PHE A 13 2.60 -32.51 -8.86
CA PHE A 13 2.29 -31.09 -8.92
C PHE A 13 1.10 -30.85 -7.99
N ILE A 14 1.38 -30.44 -6.76
CA ILE A 14 0.36 -29.85 -5.89
C ILE A 14 -0.03 -28.55 -6.60
N PRO A 15 -1.26 -28.39 -7.12
CA PRO A 15 -1.67 -27.11 -7.63
C PRO A 15 -1.64 -26.17 -6.43
N VAL A 16 -0.74 -25.18 -6.48
CA VAL A 16 -0.85 -24.02 -5.62
C VAL A 16 -2.23 -23.46 -5.93
N CYS A 17 -3.18 -23.65 -5.01
CA CYS A 17 -4.46 -22.94 -5.01
C CYS A 17 -4.16 -21.45 -4.79
N GLY A 18 -3.63 -20.84 -5.85
CA GLY A 18 -3.44 -19.42 -5.99
C GLY A 18 -4.81 -18.81 -6.21
N GLN A 19 -5.14 -17.88 -5.31
CA GLN A 19 -6.14 -16.82 -5.41
C GLN A 19 -6.88 -16.77 -6.75
N ASN A 20 -8.21 -16.85 -6.68
CA ASN A 20 -9.09 -16.61 -7.82
C ASN A 20 -8.60 -15.39 -8.60
N PRO A 21 -8.37 -15.50 -9.93
CA PRO A 21 -8.04 -14.34 -10.74
C PRO A 21 -9.16 -13.32 -10.56
N VAL A 22 -8.79 -12.09 -10.22
CA VAL A 22 -9.72 -10.97 -10.09
C VAL A 22 -10.52 -10.91 -11.40
N ASN A 23 -11.85 -11.07 -11.28
CA ASN A 23 -12.77 -11.15 -12.40
C ASN A 23 -12.58 -9.94 -13.33
N ASP A 24 -12.26 -10.19 -14.61
CA ASP A 24 -11.85 -9.21 -15.64
C ASP A 24 -12.98 -8.22 -16.04
N THR A 25 -14.17 -8.37 -15.46
CA THR A 25 -15.33 -7.49 -15.66
C THR A 25 -15.11 -6.05 -15.20
N LEU A 26 -14.18 -5.82 -14.25
CA LEU A 26 -13.92 -4.47 -13.73
C LEU A 26 -12.97 -3.63 -14.60
N LYS A 27 -12.29 -4.24 -15.58
CA LYS A 27 -11.27 -3.54 -16.40
C LYS A 27 -11.83 -2.35 -17.18
N ARG A 28 -13.11 -2.40 -17.58
CA ARG A 28 -13.81 -1.28 -18.24
C ARG A 28 -13.93 -0.03 -17.34
N TYR A 29 -13.86 -0.21 -16.03
CA TYR A 29 -13.96 0.88 -15.06
C TYR A 29 -12.60 1.46 -14.66
N TYR A 30 -11.49 0.90 -15.13
CA TYR A 30 -10.14 1.43 -14.89
C TYR A 30 -9.87 2.55 -15.90
N GLN A 31 -10.40 3.73 -15.61
CA GLN A 31 -10.37 4.86 -16.54
C GLN A 31 -9.05 5.64 -16.45
N ASP A 32 -8.51 5.78 -15.23
CA ASP A 32 -7.24 6.44 -14.98
C ASP A 32 -6.33 5.54 -14.13
N SER A 33 -5.02 5.67 -14.30
CA SER A 33 -4.06 5.01 -13.41
C SER A 33 -2.83 5.86 -13.15
N LEU A 34 -2.38 5.89 -11.90
CA LEU A 34 -1.10 6.44 -11.48
C LEU A 34 -0.12 5.29 -11.27
N MET A 35 1.08 5.40 -11.83
CA MET A 35 2.15 4.43 -11.62
C MET A 35 3.42 5.13 -11.16
N ILE A 36 4.00 4.65 -10.07
CA ILE A 36 5.23 5.18 -9.48
C ILE A 36 6.24 4.05 -9.43
N ASN A 37 7.47 4.34 -9.88
CA ASN A 37 8.59 3.42 -9.80
C ASN A 37 9.73 4.06 -9.00
N LYS A 38 10.32 3.32 -8.06
CA LYS A 38 11.44 3.80 -7.24
C LYS A 38 12.43 2.67 -6.99
N ASN A 39 13.71 2.92 -7.26
CA ASN A 39 14.76 1.95 -6.95
C ASN A 39 15.39 2.27 -5.60
N PHE A 40 15.76 1.24 -4.83
CA PHE A 40 16.47 1.40 -3.57
C PHE A 40 17.38 0.20 -3.31
N LYS A 41 18.43 0.40 -2.51
CA LYS A 41 19.36 -0.68 -2.14
C LYS A 41 19.07 -1.18 -0.73
N ASP A 42 18.95 -2.49 -0.58
CA ASP A 42 18.97 -3.15 0.72
C ASP A 42 20.28 -3.95 0.86
N GLY A 43 21.23 -3.39 1.60
CA GLY A 43 22.63 -3.80 1.52
C GLY A 43 23.18 -3.66 0.09
N THR A 44 23.60 -4.78 -0.50
CA THR A 44 24.11 -4.86 -1.88
C THR A 44 23.03 -5.18 -2.91
N VAL A 45 21.81 -5.54 -2.46
CA VAL A 45 20.73 -5.95 -3.35
C VAL A 45 19.98 -4.71 -3.84
N LEU A 46 19.86 -4.56 -5.16
CA LEU A 46 19.02 -3.54 -5.77
C LEU A 46 17.58 -4.04 -5.82
N ASN A 47 16.67 -3.28 -5.21
CA ASN A 47 15.24 -3.52 -5.22
C ASN A 47 14.55 -2.45 -6.07
N LYS A 48 13.45 -2.85 -6.70
CA LYS A 48 12.54 -1.97 -7.41
C LYS A 48 11.18 -2.00 -6.71
N LEU A 49 10.71 -0.82 -6.33
CA LEU A 49 9.36 -0.56 -5.88
C LEU A 49 8.52 -0.11 -7.08
N THR A 50 7.39 -0.76 -7.30
CA THR A 50 6.35 -0.32 -8.23
C THR A 50 5.05 -0.15 -7.46
N ILE A 51 4.46 1.04 -7.51
CA ILE A 51 3.14 1.34 -6.93
C ILE A 51 2.20 1.69 -8.06
N LYS A 52 1.01 1.11 -8.05
CA LYS A 52 -0.04 1.40 -9.01
C LYS A 52 -1.30 1.78 -8.26
N VAL A 53 -1.89 2.92 -8.63
CA VAL A 53 -3.22 3.32 -8.18
C VAL A 53 -4.15 3.33 -9.38
N ILE A 54 -5.27 2.65 -9.27
CA ILE A 54 -6.34 2.63 -10.27
C ILE A 54 -7.42 3.59 -9.82
N ASN A 55 -7.87 4.45 -10.74
CA ASN A 55 -8.78 5.56 -10.47
C ASN A 55 -8.34 6.35 -9.22
N PRO A 56 -7.14 6.97 -9.25
CA PRO A 56 -6.72 7.87 -8.19
C PRO A 56 -7.58 9.13 -8.19
N CYS A 57 -7.52 9.87 -7.09
CA CYS A 57 -7.99 11.24 -7.04
C CYS A 57 -7.40 12.09 -8.16
N ASN A 58 -8.23 12.89 -8.81
CA ASN A 58 -7.80 13.83 -9.83
C ASN A 58 -8.54 15.16 -9.65
N ALA A 59 -7.82 16.15 -9.10
CA ALA A 59 -8.35 17.50 -8.89
C ALA A 59 -8.61 18.26 -10.21
N GLU A 60 -7.87 17.96 -11.28
CA GLU A 60 -8.05 18.61 -12.59
C GLU A 60 -9.33 18.15 -13.30
N LYS A 61 -9.78 16.94 -13.01
CA LYS A 61 -11.01 16.35 -13.60
C LYS A 61 -12.22 16.41 -12.65
N GLU A 62 -12.09 17.08 -11.49
CA GLU A 62 -13.09 17.12 -10.40
C GLU A 62 -13.69 15.75 -10.07
N ARG A 63 -12.88 14.69 -10.19
CA ARG A 63 -13.35 13.32 -10.01
C ARG A 63 -13.06 12.83 -8.61
N PHE A 64 -14.13 12.63 -7.86
CA PHE A 64 -14.09 12.18 -6.47
C PHE A 64 -14.83 10.85 -6.26
N ASP A 65 -15.37 10.25 -7.32
CA ASP A 65 -16.08 8.98 -7.32
C ASP A 65 -15.65 8.05 -8.47
N GLY A 66 -15.89 6.75 -8.29
CA GLY A 66 -15.61 5.73 -9.28
C GLY A 66 -16.24 4.40 -8.93
N ALA A 67 -16.35 3.51 -9.91
CA ALA A 67 -16.86 2.16 -9.64
C ALA A 67 -15.88 1.33 -8.79
N VAL A 68 -14.60 1.69 -8.81
CA VAL A 68 -13.51 0.98 -8.13
C VAL A 68 -12.31 1.91 -7.96
N THR A 69 -11.59 1.80 -6.85
CA THR A 69 -10.25 2.38 -6.69
C THR A 69 -9.38 1.42 -5.91
N ILE A 70 -8.17 1.18 -6.41
CA ILE A 70 -7.27 0.13 -5.93
C ILE A 70 -5.88 0.73 -5.85
N ILE A 71 -5.16 0.44 -4.76
CA ILE A 71 -3.71 0.65 -4.70
C ILE A 71 -3.03 -0.70 -4.57
N SER A 72 -1.99 -0.91 -5.38
CA SER A 72 -1.07 -2.02 -5.23
C SER A 72 0.36 -1.53 -5.13
N ALA A 73 1.16 -2.24 -4.34
CA ALA A 73 2.58 -1.99 -4.20
C ALA A 73 3.33 -3.32 -4.32
N VAL A 74 4.40 -3.31 -5.11
CA VAL A 74 5.26 -4.46 -5.37
C VAL A 74 6.70 -4.04 -5.10
N VAL A 75 7.41 -4.82 -4.28
CA VAL A 75 8.86 -4.74 -4.16
C VAL A 75 9.45 -6.01 -4.75
N GLU A 76 10.27 -5.85 -5.76
CA GLU A 76 10.90 -6.95 -6.47
C GLU A 76 12.41 -6.76 -6.60
N ASN A 77 13.12 -7.88 -6.62
CA ASN A 77 14.50 -7.99 -7.05
C ASN A 77 14.72 -9.36 -7.71
N LYS A 78 15.96 -9.70 -8.02
CA LYS A 78 16.31 -10.98 -8.66
C LYS A 78 15.99 -12.24 -7.85
N ASN A 79 15.77 -12.12 -6.54
CA ASN A 79 15.58 -13.22 -5.59
C ASN A 79 14.14 -13.35 -5.10
N TYR A 80 13.36 -12.27 -5.06
CA TYR A 80 12.00 -12.28 -4.54
C TYR A 80 11.12 -11.18 -5.13
N SER A 81 9.81 -11.36 -5.00
CA SER A 81 8.78 -10.37 -5.28
C SER A 81 7.71 -10.45 -4.18
N ASP A 82 7.52 -9.36 -3.46
CA ASP A 82 6.48 -9.22 -2.43
C ASP A 82 5.49 -8.16 -2.89
N SER A 83 4.19 -8.41 -2.70
CA SER A 83 3.14 -7.48 -3.13
C SER A 83 1.98 -7.38 -2.16
N ILE A 84 1.34 -6.23 -2.16
CA ILE A 84 0.09 -5.98 -1.46
C ILE A 84 -0.87 -5.26 -2.40
N VAL A 85 -2.14 -5.62 -2.32
CA VAL A 85 -3.23 -4.98 -3.05
C VAL A 85 -4.30 -4.60 -2.03
N TYR A 86 -4.76 -3.35 -2.09
CA TYR A 86 -5.85 -2.85 -1.29
C TYR A 86 -6.96 -2.31 -2.19
N HIS A 87 -8.14 -2.89 -2.05
CA HIS A 87 -9.37 -2.46 -2.69
C HIS A 87 -10.10 -1.52 -1.73
N TYR A 88 -10.24 -0.25 -2.10
CA TYR A 88 -10.96 0.70 -1.26
C TYR A 88 -12.48 0.41 -1.35
N PRO A 89 -13.16 0.13 -0.22
CA PRO A 89 -14.56 -0.29 -0.27
C PRO A 89 -15.54 0.84 -0.64
N TYR A 90 -15.13 2.10 -0.53
CA TYR A 90 -16.02 3.26 -0.70
C TYR A 90 -15.68 4.06 -1.97
N ALA A 91 -15.34 3.38 -3.06
CA ALA A 91 -14.95 4.01 -4.32
C ALA A 91 -16.01 4.98 -4.89
N GLN A 92 -17.29 4.78 -4.53
CA GLN A 92 -18.40 5.64 -4.93
C GLN A 92 -18.47 6.96 -4.18
N SER A 93 -17.85 7.07 -3.00
CA SER A 93 -17.89 8.28 -2.18
C SER A 93 -16.51 8.92 -1.99
N GLY A 94 -15.45 8.24 -2.44
CA GLY A 94 -14.09 8.76 -2.41
C GLY A 94 -13.10 7.90 -3.20
N LEU A 95 -11.98 8.52 -3.58
CA LEU A 95 -10.89 7.86 -4.31
C LEU A 95 -9.58 7.90 -3.51
N ILE A 96 -8.60 7.08 -3.89
CA ILE A 96 -7.27 7.08 -3.26
C ILE A 96 -6.45 8.26 -3.77
N ASN A 97 -5.92 9.06 -2.84
CA ASN A 97 -4.97 10.13 -3.10
C ASN A 97 -3.55 9.70 -2.70
N LEU A 98 -2.65 9.55 -3.67
CA LEU A 98 -1.26 9.14 -3.42
C LEU A 98 -0.31 10.25 -3.86
N LYS A 99 0.45 10.79 -2.90
CA LYS A 99 1.46 11.82 -3.14
C LYS A 99 2.85 11.19 -3.20
N THR A 100 3.48 11.21 -4.37
CA THR A 100 4.79 10.55 -4.63
C THR A 100 5.90 11.01 -3.69
N ASN A 101 5.92 12.31 -3.34
CA ASN A 101 6.90 12.91 -2.45
C ASN A 101 6.83 12.37 -1.00
N ASN A 102 5.69 11.83 -0.58
CA ASN A 102 5.51 11.27 0.76
C ASN A 102 6.03 9.83 0.87
N ILE A 103 6.32 9.17 -0.25
CA ILE A 103 6.85 7.81 -0.29
C ILE A 103 8.32 7.82 0.13
N SER A 104 8.61 7.16 1.25
CA SER A 104 9.95 7.14 1.83
C SER A 104 10.49 5.72 1.96
N VAL A 105 11.82 5.63 1.93
CA VAL A 105 12.57 4.41 2.24
C VAL A 105 13.37 4.69 3.50
N TYR A 106 13.23 3.83 4.51
CA TYR A 106 13.81 4.04 5.83
C TYR A 106 14.55 2.78 6.29
N THR A 107 15.78 2.95 6.78
CA THR A 107 16.59 1.83 7.25
C THR A 107 16.22 1.44 8.68
N VAL A 108 15.84 0.17 8.88
CA VAL A 108 15.57 -0.45 10.18
C VAL A 108 16.34 -1.75 10.29
N ASN A 109 17.22 -1.86 11.30
CA ASN A 109 18.04 -3.05 11.55
C ASN A 109 18.82 -3.50 10.29
N LYS A 110 19.48 -2.56 9.60
CA LYS A 110 20.21 -2.76 8.34
C LYS A 110 19.37 -3.16 7.13
N HIS A 111 18.05 -3.30 7.29
CA HIS A 111 17.12 -3.58 6.22
C HIS A 111 16.34 -2.33 5.81
N GLN A 112 16.00 -2.19 4.54
CA GLN A 112 15.14 -1.08 4.09
C GLN A 112 13.66 -1.40 4.27
N ALA A 113 12.93 -0.47 4.88
CA ALA A 113 11.47 -0.44 4.93
C ALA A 113 10.96 0.59 3.92
N VAL A 114 9.96 0.21 3.12
CA VAL A 114 9.25 1.14 2.25
C VAL A 114 7.96 1.60 2.93
N LEU A 115 7.79 2.92 3.01
CA LEU A 115 6.66 3.59 3.64
C LEU A 115 5.84 4.33 2.58
N ILE A 116 4.59 3.90 2.38
CA ILE A 116 3.70 4.40 1.34
C ILE A 116 2.43 4.96 2.00
N PRO A 117 2.48 6.21 2.49
CA PRO A 117 1.29 6.92 2.92
C PRO A 117 0.37 7.26 1.73
N PHE A 118 -0.93 7.13 1.93
CA PHE A 118 -1.96 7.64 1.02
C PHE A 118 -3.18 8.12 1.80
N THR A 119 -3.89 9.08 1.24
CA THR A 119 -5.11 9.66 1.80
C THR A 119 -6.26 9.42 0.82
N TYR A 120 -7.38 10.10 1.04
CA TYR A 120 -8.58 9.95 0.23
C TYR A 120 -9.14 11.32 -0.11
N CYS A 121 -9.59 11.49 -1.35
CA CYS A 121 -10.45 12.59 -1.74
C CYS A 121 -11.89 12.08 -1.83
N GLY A 122 -12.86 13.00 -1.81
CA GLY A 122 -14.26 12.61 -1.66
C GLY A 122 -14.49 12.08 -0.25
N ASN A 123 -14.97 12.97 0.61
CA ASN A 123 -15.60 12.61 1.86
C ASN A 123 -16.44 13.80 2.31
N TRP A 124 -17.67 13.54 2.73
CA TRP A 124 -18.59 14.56 3.27
C TRP A 124 -18.47 14.71 4.79
N ASP A 125 -17.65 13.89 5.45
CA ASP A 125 -17.48 13.89 6.89
C ASP A 125 -16.21 14.64 7.34
N ASN A 126 -16.28 15.23 8.53
CA ASN A 126 -15.16 15.91 9.20
C ASN A 126 -14.02 14.96 9.65
N ASP A 127 -14.22 13.65 9.52
CA ASP A 127 -13.21 12.64 9.85
C ASP A 127 -12.28 12.41 8.66
N ALA A 128 -11.01 12.77 8.86
CA ALA A 128 -9.95 12.56 7.89
C ALA A 128 -9.23 11.24 8.15
N LYS A 129 -8.68 10.64 7.10
CA LYS A 129 -8.03 9.33 7.19
C LYS A 129 -6.74 9.28 6.38
N VAL A 130 -5.69 8.76 7.01
CA VAL A 130 -4.43 8.42 6.36
C VAL A 130 -4.28 6.91 6.41
N SER A 131 -3.88 6.30 5.30
CA SER A 131 -3.53 4.90 5.26
C SER A 131 -2.08 4.71 4.90
N TYR A 132 -1.49 3.65 5.44
CA TYR A 132 -0.07 3.36 5.31
C TYR A 132 0.09 1.93 4.81
N ILE A 133 0.64 1.77 3.61
CA ILE A 133 1.25 0.50 3.22
C ILE A 133 2.71 0.54 3.67
N ILE A 134 3.14 -0.53 4.34
CA ILE A 134 4.51 -0.71 4.80
C ILE A 134 5.01 -2.05 4.29
N LEU A 135 6.12 -2.03 3.57
CA LEU A 135 6.81 -3.24 3.09
C LEU A 135 8.15 -3.33 3.79
N TYR A 136 8.34 -4.36 4.62
CA TYR A 136 9.56 -4.53 5.41
C TYR A 136 9.83 -6.00 5.69
N ASN A 137 11.05 -6.46 5.37
CA ASN A 137 11.53 -7.81 5.66
C ASN A 137 10.54 -8.91 5.24
N ARG A 138 10.06 -8.82 3.99
CA ARG A 138 9.08 -9.74 3.39
C ARG A 138 7.72 -9.81 4.09
N LYS A 139 7.41 -8.81 4.91
CA LYS A 139 6.10 -8.62 5.54
C LYS A 139 5.48 -7.34 5.02
N ASN A 140 4.16 -7.41 4.85
CA ASN A 140 3.36 -6.34 4.29
C ASN A 140 2.37 -5.93 5.36
N TYR A 141 2.28 -4.65 5.63
CA TYR A 141 1.33 -4.10 6.60
C TYR A 141 0.48 -3.05 5.91
N LEU A 142 -0.80 -3.01 6.29
CA LEU A 142 -1.73 -1.98 5.88
C LEU A 142 -2.43 -1.47 7.13
N TYR A 143 -2.27 -0.17 7.38
CA TYR A 143 -2.94 0.50 8.49
C TYR A 143 -3.82 1.62 7.97
N HIS A 144 -4.94 1.83 8.63
CA HIS A 144 -5.85 2.95 8.41
C HIS A 144 -5.92 3.74 9.70
N ILE A 145 -5.52 5.01 9.65
CA ILE A 145 -5.37 5.91 10.79
C ILE A 145 -6.37 7.05 10.67
N LYS A 146 -7.19 7.22 11.70
CA LYS A 146 -8.22 8.26 11.78
C LYS A 146 -7.68 9.54 12.41
N TYR A 147 -8.14 10.65 11.87
CA TYR A 147 -7.92 11.99 12.38
C TYR A 147 -9.26 12.70 12.49
N TYR A 148 -9.38 13.52 13.53
CA TYR A 148 -10.46 14.47 13.67
C TYR A 148 -9.97 15.84 13.24
N CYS A 149 -10.63 16.47 12.26
CA CYS A 149 -10.33 17.82 11.83
C CYS A 149 -11.42 18.78 12.31
N GLY A 150 -11.04 19.77 13.12
CA GLY A 150 -11.97 20.79 13.61
C GLY A 150 -12.30 21.83 12.55
N GLU A 151 -13.31 22.67 12.84
CA GLU A 151 -13.72 23.79 11.97
C GLU A 151 -12.59 24.81 11.76
N ASP A 152 -11.64 24.90 12.70
CA ASP A 152 -10.44 25.73 12.58
C ASP A 152 -9.39 25.16 11.61
N GLY A 153 -9.72 24.06 10.92
CA GLY A 153 -8.88 23.37 9.95
C GLY A 153 -7.76 22.55 10.57
N LYS A 154 -7.63 22.52 11.91
CA LYS A 154 -6.60 21.74 12.60
C LYS A 154 -7.05 20.30 12.77
N CYS A 155 -6.15 19.39 12.47
CA CYS A 155 -6.40 17.96 12.59
C CYS A 155 -5.60 17.37 13.76
N LYS A 156 -6.24 16.46 14.47
CA LYS A 156 -5.64 15.69 15.57
C LYS A 156 -5.84 14.22 15.31
N LEU A 157 -4.80 13.46 15.58
CA LEU A 157 -4.85 12.01 15.56
C LEU A 157 -5.94 11.50 16.52
N ASN A 158 -6.83 10.64 16.02
CA ASN A 158 -7.96 10.09 16.77
C ASN A 158 -7.82 8.57 17.05
N ASP A 159 -6.66 7.99 16.71
CA ASP A 159 -6.35 6.57 16.94
C ASP A 159 -5.25 6.38 17.99
N ASN A 160 -5.33 5.28 18.73
CA ASN A 160 -4.24 4.86 19.62
C ASN A 160 -3.16 4.10 18.83
N LEU A 161 -2.11 4.82 18.40
CA LEU A 161 -1.04 4.26 17.58
C LEU A 161 -0.31 3.07 18.21
N ASN A 162 -0.22 3.00 19.54
CA ASN A 162 0.42 1.86 20.21
C ASN A 162 -0.35 0.57 19.99
N ILE A 163 -1.69 0.66 19.92
CA ILE A 163 -2.58 -0.47 19.64
C ILE A 163 -2.63 -0.72 18.13
N THR A 164 -2.88 0.33 17.33
CA THR A 164 -3.08 0.20 15.88
C THR A 164 -1.83 -0.32 15.17
N LEU A 165 -0.63 0.11 15.61
CA LEU A 165 0.64 -0.27 14.99
C LEU A 165 1.37 -1.37 15.78
N LYS A 166 0.67 -2.14 16.63
CA LYS A 166 1.28 -3.12 17.55
C LYS A 166 2.12 -4.19 16.84
N ASP A 167 1.76 -4.54 15.62
CA ASP A 167 2.42 -5.60 14.84
C ASP A 167 3.68 -5.10 14.12
N LEU A 168 3.93 -3.79 14.12
CA LEU A 168 5.18 -3.23 13.58
C LEU A 168 6.35 -3.45 14.56
N PRO A 169 7.55 -3.77 14.03
CA PRO A 169 8.79 -3.70 14.80
C PRO A 169 8.93 -2.33 15.48
N SER A 170 9.43 -2.30 16.71
CA SER A 170 9.47 -1.09 17.57
C SER A 170 10.06 0.14 16.88
N ALA A 171 11.21 0.00 16.20
CA ALA A 171 11.86 1.09 15.47
C ALA A 171 11.01 1.61 14.30
N LEU A 172 10.32 0.71 13.60
CA LEU A 172 9.43 1.08 12.49
C LEU A 172 8.16 1.75 13.01
N ARG A 173 7.59 1.23 14.11
CA ARG A 173 6.46 1.85 14.81
C ARG A 173 6.77 3.26 15.26
N LEU A 174 7.94 3.50 15.86
CA LEU A 174 8.37 4.84 16.29
C LEU A 174 8.46 5.80 15.10
N LYS A 175 9.08 5.37 13.99
CA LYS A 175 9.20 6.18 12.78
C LYS A 175 7.82 6.53 12.19
N VAL A 176 6.95 5.55 12.04
CA VAL A 176 5.61 5.75 11.47
C VAL A 176 4.75 6.63 12.39
N SER A 177 4.83 6.42 13.71
CA SER A 177 4.09 7.25 14.68
C SER A 177 4.52 8.71 14.61
N LYS A 178 5.83 8.96 14.57
CA LYS A 178 6.36 10.32 14.41
C LYS A 178 5.91 10.96 13.11
N ASP A 179 5.89 10.21 12.00
CA ASP A 179 5.43 10.73 10.71
C ASP A 179 3.94 11.10 10.77
N LEU A 180 3.10 10.25 11.37
CA LEU A 180 1.67 10.49 11.56
C LEU A 180 1.39 11.72 12.45
N GLU A 181 2.12 11.88 13.55
CA GLU A 181 1.96 13.00 14.48
C GLU A 181 2.43 14.35 13.90
N THR A 182 3.36 14.31 12.92
CA THR A 182 4.01 15.53 12.43
C THR A 182 3.52 16.02 11.07
N LYS A 183 3.07 15.12 10.18
CA LYS A 183 2.72 15.47 8.80
C LYS A 183 1.27 15.89 8.58
N TYR A 184 0.35 15.49 9.46
CA TYR A 184 -1.10 15.62 9.25
C TYR A 184 -1.74 16.50 10.32
N LYS A 185 -1.38 17.79 10.29
CA LYS A 185 -1.80 18.76 11.31
C LYS A 185 -2.94 19.65 10.83
N ASN A 186 -3.15 19.74 9.52
CA ASN A 186 -4.19 20.57 8.91
C ASN A 186 -4.98 19.76 7.89
N SER A 187 -6.23 20.18 7.64
CA SER A 187 -7.12 19.52 6.67
C SER A 187 -6.49 19.41 5.28
N ASN A 188 -5.76 20.45 4.85
CA ASN A 188 -5.05 20.48 3.57
C ASN A 188 -3.96 19.41 3.44
N ASP A 189 -3.46 18.83 4.53
CA ASP A 189 -2.46 17.76 4.45
C ASP A 189 -3.08 16.47 3.84
N PHE A 190 -4.41 16.35 3.88
CA PHE A 190 -5.16 15.19 3.38
C PHE A 190 -5.58 15.30 1.91
N TYR A 191 -5.65 16.51 1.37
CA TYR A 191 -6.11 16.81 0.01
C TYR A 191 -4.94 17.08 -0.95
#